data_AF-A0A0R3PV50-F1
#
_entry.id   AF-A0A0R3PV50-F1
#
_cell.length_a   1.000
_cell.length_b   1.000
_cell.length_c   1.000
_cell.angle_alpha   90.00
_cell.angle_beta   90.00
_cell.angle_gamma   90.00
#
_symmetry.space_group_name_H-M   'P 1'
#
loop_
_entity.id
_entity.type
_entity.pdbx_description
1 polymer ?
#
loop_
_entity_poly.entity_id
_entity_poly.type
_entity_poly.pdbx_seq_one_letter_code
_entity_poly.pdbx_strand_id
1 'polypeptide(L)'
;MEILFHHSVNATLTNGAADGVLIPGEPPTVDWRSEIAAMTPVDEQFTDGNYPVGQCENYYITGKDGRVASDRVSSQEKKALDSSFDEMYQDYRRSAEVHRQVRKYVKSWVKPGMTMTEICERLEACSRHLIKENGLEAGLAFPTGCSLNHVAAHYTPNNGDPTVLQYGDVCKIDYGVHVRGRLIDSAFTLHFDPKYDNLVNAVKEATNAGIREAGIDVRLCDLGEIIEEVMTSHEVELDGRTYTVKPIRNLNGHSIGPYRIHAGKTVPIVKGGDQTRMEENEVYAIETFGSTGKGFVHDDMECSHYMKNFELAEEHIPLRARSKALLNTIDRNFGTLAFCRRWVDRLGETKYLMALKDLCDKGIVDPYPPLCDVKGCYTAQWEHTLVLRPTCKEVLSRGDDY
;
A
#
# COMPACT_ATOMS: atom_id res chain seq x y z
N MET A 1 48.09 57.66 21.80
CA MET A 1 48.17 56.50 20.89
C MET A 1 46.75 56.22 20.42
N GLU A 2 46.17 57.00 19.49
CA GLU A 2 46.56 57.14 18.07
C GLU A 2 46.67 55.74 17.44
N ILE A 3 45.85 55.30 16.47
CA ILE A 3 45.45 55.88 15.16
C ILE A 3 44.14 55.13 14.73
N LEU A 4 42.98 55.78 14.50
CA LEU A 4 42.45 56.38 13.25
C LEU A 4 42.43 55.46 12.01
N PHE A 5 41.24 55.15 11.47
CA PHE A 5 40.96 55.28 10.03
C PHE A 5 39.45 55.44 9.76
N HIS A 6 39.13 56.63 9.24
CA HIS A 6 37.89 57.02 8.57
C HIS A 6 37.73 56.30 7.22
N HIS A 7 36.50 56.24 6.70
CA HIS A 7 36.04 56.79 5.39
C HIS A 7 34.56 56.40 5.21
N SER A 8 33.62 57.32 5.43
CA SER A 8 33.02 58.26 4.47
C SER A 8 31.90 57.64 3.61
N VAL A 9 30.68 58.00 3.96
CA VAL A 9 29.43 57.78 3.23
C VAL A 9 29.41 58.69 2.00
N ASN A 10 29.20 58.12 0.81
CA ASN A 10 28.75 58.89 -0.37
C ASN A 10 27.35 58.42 -0.74
N ALA A 11 26.38 59.30 -0.50
CA ALA A 11 25.03 59.19 -1.00
C ALA A 11 25.00 59.72 -2.44
N THR A 12 24.63 58.86 -3.39
CA THR A 12 24.19 59.30 -4.71
C THR A 12 22.71 58.96 -4.83
N LEU A 13 21.88 59.99 -4.69
CA LEU A 13 20.46 59.96 -5.03
C LEU A 13 20.32 59.92 -6.55
N THR A 14 19.75 58.85 -7.09
CA THR A 14 19.11 58.88 -8.41
C THR A 14 17.71 58.30 -8.28
N ASN A 15 16.72 59.18 -8.46
CA ASN A 15 15.32 58.84 -8.62
C ASN A 15 15.13 57.96 -9.87
N GLY A 16 14.43 56.84 -9.70
CA GLY A 16 13.99 55.98 -10.79
C GLY A 16 13.03 54.94 -10.24
N ALA A 17 11.74 55.26 -10.26
CA ALA A 17 10.68 54.36 -9.90
C ALA A 17 10.65 53.14 -10.84
N ALA A 18 10.79 51.96 -10.26
CA ALA A 18 10.28 50.71 -10.81
C ALA A 18 9.97 49.81 -9.62
N ASP A 19 8.67 49.61 -9.35
CA ASP A 19 8.18 48.64 -8.38
C ASP A 19 8.61 47.24 -8.82
N GLY A 20 9.77 46.82 -8.32
CA GLY A 20 10.22 45.45 -8.40
C GLY A 20 9.37 44.61 -7.46
N VAL A 21 8.30 44.03 -7.99
CA VAL A 21 7.61 42.92 -7.33
C VAL A 21 8.66 41.86 -7.01
N LEU A 22 8.92 41.64 -5.73
CA LEU A 22 9.68 40.48 -5.25
C LEU A 22 8.86 39.25 -5.62
N ILE A 23 9.16 38.67 -6.77
CA ILE A 23 8.69 37.33 -7.14
C ILE A 23 9.27 36.41 -6.05
N PRO A 24 8.45 35.69 -5.27
CA PRO A 24 8.96 34.69 -4.36
C PRO A 24 9.78 33.72 -5.21
N GLY A 25 11.07 33.59 -4.93
CA GLY A 25 11.90 32.59 -5.60
C GLY A 25 11.22 31.24 -5.49
N GLU A 26 11.19 30.47 -6.59
CA GLU A 26 10.70 29.11 -6.55
C GLU A 26 11.35 28.38 -5.37
N PRO A 27 10.57 27.67 -4.54
CA PRO A 27 11.14 26.91 -3.45
C PRO A 27 12.21 25.98 -4.02
N PRO A 28 13.37 25.84 -3.35
CA PRO A 28 14.45 25.02 -3.86
C PRO A 28 13.92 23.62 -4.20
N THR A 29 14.14 23.19 -5.45
CA THR A 29 13.81 21.84 -5.87
C THR A 29 14.60 20.87 -5.02
N VAL A 30 13.93 20.18 -4.10
CA VAL A 30 14.55 19.13 -3.29
C VAL A 30 14.96 18.02 -4.24
N ASP A 31 16.26 17.80 -4.39
CA ASP A 31 16.80 16.71 -5.20
C ASP A 31 16.65 15.39 -4.45
N TRP A 32 15.40 14.91 -4.41
CA TRP A 32 15.04 13.66 -3.76
C TRP A 32 15.72 12.44 -4.41
N ARG A 33 16.18 12.55 -5.67
CA ARG A 33 16.92 11.47 -6.34
C ARG A 33 18.29 11.29 -5.70
N SER A 34 19.02 12.37 -5.44
CA SER A 34 20.28 12.30 -4.69
C SER A 34 20.07 11.80 -3.25
N GLU A 35 18.97 12.21 -2.60
CA GLU A 35 18.62 11.70 -1.26
C GLU A 35 18.41 10.18 -1.27
N ILE A 36 17.62 9.66 -2.21
CA ILE A 36 17.36 8.23 -2.36
C ILE A 36 18.65 7.48 -2.71
N ALA A 37 19.45 7.99 -3.65
CA ALA A 37 20.71 7.37 -4.06
C ALA A 37 21.72 7.25 -2.91
N ALA A 38 21.64 8.14 -1.91
CA ALA A 38 22.47 8.07 -0.70
C ALA A 38 21.97 7.06 0.34
N MET A 39 20.73 6.55 0.22
CA MET A 39 20.23 5.51 1.11
C MET A 39 20.89 4.18 0.79
N THR A 40 21.23 3.40 1.82
CA THR A 40 21.78 2.05 1.66
C THR A 40 20.65 1.07 1.33
N PRO A 41 20.69 0.29 0.24
CA PRO A 41 19.71 -0.76 -0.02
C PRO A 41 19.62 -1.80 1.10
N VAL A 42 18.45 -2.43 1.28
CA VAL A 42 18.21 -3.32 2.43
C VAL A 42 19.18 -4.51 2.48
N ASP A 43 19.53 -5.10 1.34
CA ASP A 43 20.50 -6.22 1.28
C ASP A 43 21.90 -5.84 1.76
N GLU A 44 22.27 -4.56 1.64
CA GLU A 44 23.56 -4.05 2.08
C GLU A 44 23.56 -3.71 3.57
N GLN A 45 22.38 -3.54 4.18
CA GLN A 45 22.21 -3.40 5.62
C GLN A 45 22.22 -4.77 6.33
N PHE A 46 21.76 -5.83 5.65
CA PHE A 46 21.64 -7.20 6.17
C PHE A 46 22.46 -8.18 5.31
N THR A 47 23.78 -8.02 5.31
CA THR A 47 24.69 -8.77 4.41
C THR A 47 24.75 -10.27 4.69
N ASP A 48 24.25 -10.72 5.85
CA ASP A 48 24.14 -12.14 6.21
C ASP A 48 22.85 -12.80 5.69
N GLY A 49 21.96 -12.02 5.05
CA GLY A 49 20.67 -12.48 4.55
C GLY A 49 19.60 -12.68 5.64
N ASN A 50 19.86 -12.26 6.87
CA ASN A 50 18.91 -12.34 7.97
C ASN A 50 18.16 -11.02 8.14
N TYR A 51 16.97 -10.94 7.56
CA TYR A 51 16.14 -9.74 7.65
C TYR A 51 15.33 -9.70 8.95
N PRO A 52 14.95 -8.51 9.45
CA PRO A 52 14.22 -8.39 10.70
C PRO A 52 12.89 -9.14 10.68
N VAL A 53 12.66 -9.94 11.72
CA VAL A 53 11.39 -10.65 11.96
C VAL A 53 10.30 -9.63 12.24
N GLY A 54 9.10 -9.87 11.73
CA GLY A 54 7.91 -9.09 12.09
C GLY A 54 7.47 -9.32 13.54
N GLN A 55 6.29 -8.80 13.89
CA GLN A 55 5.72 -9.05 15.22
C GLN A 55 5.19 -10.49 15.28
N CYS A 56 5.80 -11.34 16.10
CA CYS A 56 5.33 -12.70 16.35
C CYS A 56 4.30 -12.73 17.50
N GLU A 57 3.15 -13.31 17.23
CA GLU A 57 2.07 -13.54 18.18
C GLU A 57 1.78 -15.04 18.30
N ASN A 58 1.46 -15.48 19.52
CA ASN A 58 0.97 -16.84 19.73
C ASN A 58 -0.47 -16.94 19.24
N TYR A 59 -0.87 -18.11 18.70
CA TYR A 59 -2.26 -18.35 18.37
C TYR A 59 -3.10 -18.46 19.64
N TYR A 60 -4.10 -17.59 19.77
CA TYR A 60 -5.09 -17.63 20.83
C TYR A 60 -6.34 -18.39 20.36
N ILE A 61 -6.17 -19.59 19.81
CA ILE A 61 -7.32 -20.44 19.48
C ILE A 61 -7.77 -21.08 20.78
N THR A 62 -8.87 -20.58 21.35
CA THR A 62 -9.56 -21.28 22.44
C THR A 62 -10.39 -22.37 21.80
N GLY A 63 -9.98 -23.63 21.93
CA GLY A 63 -10.80 -24.77 21.53
C GLY A 63 -12.17 -24.73 22.22
N LYS A 64 -13.16 -25.49 21.71
CA LYS A 64 -14.46 -25.65 22.39
C LYS A 64 -14.34 -26.18 23.82
N ASP A 65 -13.20 -26.75 24.16
CA ASP A 65 -12.80 -27.27 25.47
C ASP A 65 -11.97 -26.28 26.32
N GLY A 66 -11.78 -25.04 25.85
CA GLY A 66 -11.00 -24.02 26.55
C GLY A 66 -9.48 -24.15 26.38
N ARG A 67 -8.99 -25.11 25.58
CA ARG A 67 -7.54 -25.30 25.39
C ARG A 67 -7.00 -24.29 24.38
N VAL A 68 -5.94 -23.58 24.76
CA VAL A 68 -5.16 -22.71 23.88
C VAL A 68 -4.26 -23.60 23.02
N ALA A 69 -4.00 -23.22 21.76
CA ALA A 69 -3.00 -23.83 20.87
C ALA A 69 -1.54 -23.63 21.36
N SER A 70 -1.31 -23.72 22.67
CA SER A 70 -0.04 -23.49 23.36
C SER A 70 1.02 -24.56 23.07
N ASP A 71 0.63 -25.71 22.50
CA ASP A 71 1.53 -26.81 22.18
C ASP A 71 2.35 -26.55 20.90
N ARG A 72 1.85 -25.74 19.96
CA ARG A 72 2.53 -25.41 18.68
C ARG A 72 3.94 -24.87 18.86
N VAL A 73 4.14 -23.99 19.85
CA VAL A 73 5.44 -23.37 20.14
C VAL A 73 6.44 -24.41 20.67
N SER A 74 5.98 -25.41 21.42
CA SER A 74 6.82 -26.46 21.99
C SER A 74 6.98 -27.70 21.10
N SER A 75 6.05 -27.91 20.16
CA SER A 75 6.00 -29.09 19.29
C SER A 75 7.21 -29.17 18.37
N GLN A 76 7.94 -30.29 18.43
CA GLN A 76 9.11 -30.53 17.59
C GLN A 76 8.72 -30.67 16.11
N GLU A 77 7.56 -31.25 15.83
CA GLU A 77 7.01 -31.35 14.47
C GLU A 77 6.78 -29.95 13.88
N LYS A 78 6.12 -29.06 14.63
CA LYS A 78 5.83 -27.70 14.16
C LYS A 78 7.09 -26.85 14.01
N LYS A 79 8.08 -27.02 14.87
CA LYS A 79 9.40 -26.39 14.71
C LYS A 79 10.11 -26.86 13.44
N ALA A 80 10.15 -28.17 13.20
CA ALA A 80 10.79 -28.73 12.01
C ALA A 80 10.09 -28.25 10.72
N LEU A 81 8.76 -28.20 10.73
CA LEU A 81 7.98 -27.68 9.61
C LEU A 81 8.24 -26.19 9.38
N ASP A 82 8.23 -25.39 10.44
CA ASP A 82 8.46 -23.94 10.35
C ASP A 82 9.86 -23.63 9.82
N SER A 83 10.89 -24.35 10.29
CA SER A 83 12.26 -24.22 9.77
C SER A 83 12.39 -24.60 8.29
N SER A 84 11.51 -25.45 7.74
CA SER A 84 11.54 -25.80 6.32
C SER A 84 11.11 -24.66 5.38
N PHE A 85 10.49 -23.61 5.91
CA PHE A 85 10.02 -22.44 5.17
C PHE A 85 10.91 -21.19 5.37
N ASP A 86 12.08 -21.32 5.99
CA ASP A 86 12.90 -20.16 6.38
C ASP A 86 13.26 -19.23 5.20
N GLU A 87 13.66 -19.80 4.06
CA GLU A 87 13.95 -19.00 2.84
C GLU A 87 12.74 -18.16 2.39
N MET A 88 11.53 -18.73 2.43
CA MET A 88 10.31 -18.02 2.11
C MET A 88 10.05 -16.87 3.09
N TYR A 89 10.30 -17.09 4.39
CA TYR A 89 10.14 -16.03 5.39
C TYR A 89 11.16 -14.92 5.22
N GLN A 90 12.41 -15.24 4.86
CA GLN A 90 13.42 -14.22 4.56
C GLN A 90 13.01 -13.34 3.38
N ASP A 91 12.37 -13.90 2.35
CA ASP A 91 11.83 -13.11 1.22
C ASP A 91 10.73 -12.15 1.63
N TYR A 92 9.79 -12.59 2.47
CA TYR A 92 8.77 -11.72 3.02
C TYR A 92 9.38 -10.64 3.93
N ARG A 93 10.32 -11.00 4.81
CA ARG A 93 10.97 -10.06 5.75
C ARG A 93 11.82 -9.03 5.03
N ARG A 94 12.52 -9.41 3.96
CA ARG A 94 13.23 -8.51 3.04
C ARG A 94 12.28 -7.48 2.44
N SER A 95 11.17 -7.94 1.87
CA SER A 95 10.12 -7.08 1.30
C SER A 95 9.51 -6.16 2.37
N ALA A 96 9.27 -6.68 3.57
CA ALA A 96 8.65 -5.94 4.67
C ALA A 96 9.58 -4.86 5.23
N GLU A 97 10.88 -5.13 5.28
CA GLU A 97 11.86 -4.15 5.71
C GLU A 97 11.98 -2.99 4.73
N VAL A 98 11.99 -3.28 3.42
CA VAL A 98 11.88 -2.22 2.41
C VAL A 98 10.60 -1.42 2.61
N HIS A 99 9.46 -2.10 2.79
CA HIS A 99 8.19 -1.43 3.02
C HIS A 99 8.25 -0.50 4.25
N ARG A 100 8.79 -0.96 5.39
CA ARG A 100 8.97 -0.13 6.60
C ARG A 100 9.83 1.11 6.36
N GLN A 101 10.96 0.96 5.66
CA GLN A 101 11.85 2.09 5.38
C GLN A 101 11.23 3.09 4.41
N VAL A 102 10.57 2.61 3.35
CA VAL A 102 9.89 3.46 2.36
C VAL A 102 8.76 4.24 3.01
N ARG A 103 7.86 3.63 3.79
CA ARG A 103 6.74 4.39 4.39
C ARG A 103 7.21 5.39 5.44
N LYS A 104 8.27 5.07 6.19
CA LYS A 104 8.90 6.01 7.11
C LYS A 104 9.47 7.22 6.36
N TYR A 105 10.10 6.97 5.21
CA TYR A 105 10.57 8.03 4.33
C TYR A 105 9.40 8.86 3.77
N VAL A 106 8.36 8.23 3.23
CA VAL A 106 7.17 8.91 2.68
C VAL A 106 6.56 9.87 3.70
N LYS A 107 6.38 9.42 4.95
CA LYS A 107 5.85 10.24 6.05
C LYS A 107 6.70 11.47 6.38
N SER A 108 7.98 11.52 6.01
CA SER A 108 8.86 12.65 6.31
C SER A 108 8.71 13.83 5.36
N TRP A 109 8.11 13.62 4.17
CA TRP A 109 8.09 14.64 3.13
C TRP A 109 6.75 14.85 2.43
N VAL A 110 5.82 13.89 2.46
CA VAL A 110 4.49 14.09 1.87
C VAL A 110 3.79 15.24 2.59
N LYS A 111 3.31 16.21 1.82
CA LYS A 111 2.64 17.41 2.33
C LYS A 111 1.62 17.94 1.32
N PRO A 112 0.61 18.71 1.76
CA PRO A 112 -0.29 19.39 0.84
C PRO A 112 0.47 20.29 -0.13
N GLY A 113 -0.05 20.40 -1.35
CA GLY A 113 0.57 21.15 -2.44
C GLY A 113 1.42 20.30 -3.39
N MET A 114 1.73 19.05 -3.04
CA MET A 114 2.36 18.11 -3.97
C MET A 114 1.34 17.47 -4.91
N THR A 115 1.72 17.26 -6.17
CA THR A 115 0.89 16.47 -7.09
C THR A 115 0.92 15.00 -6.68
N MET A 116 -0.17 14.28 -6.96
CA MET A 116 -0.22 12.84 -6.70
C MET A 116 0.87 12.10 -7.49
N THR A 117 1.19 12.58 -8.70
CA THR A 117 2.26 12.04 -9.55
C THR A 117 3.62 12.15 -8.87
N GLU A 118 3.98 13.32 -8.33
CA GLU A 118 5.25 13.51 -7.61
C GLU A 118 5.35 12.59 -6.38
N ILE A 119 4.24 12.42 -5.64
CA ILE A 119 4.18 11.53 -4.48
C ILE A 119 4.47 10.09 -4.90
N CYS A 120 3.73 9.56 -5.89
CA CYS A 120 3.92 8.19 -6.37
C CYS A 120 5.32 7.99 -6.95
N GLU A 121 5.81 8.89 -7.79
CA GLU A 121 7.13 8.72 -8.41
C GLU A 121 8.28 8.71 -7.40
N ARG A 122 8.24 9.58 -6.39
CA ARG A 122 9.26 9.62 -5.33
C ARG A 122 9.20 8.39 -4.44
N LEU A 123 8.00 7.94 -4.05
CA LEU A 123 7.79 6.72 -3.27
C LEU A 123 8.32 5.50 -4.03
N GLU A 124 7.86 5.31 -5.26
CA GLU A 124 8.24 4.15 -6.07
C GLU A 124 9.74 4.15 -6.40
N ALA A 125 10.37 5.30 -6.61
CA ALA A 125 11.82 5.37 -6.82
C ALA A 125 12.60 4.92 -5.57
N CYS A 126 12.14 5.31 -4.38
CA CYS A 126 12.74 4.87 -3.12
C CYS A 126 12.58 3.36 -2.95
N SER A 127 11.38 2.85 -3.23
CA SER A 127 11.09 1.43 -3.13
C SER A 127 11.93 0.58 -4.09
N ARG A 128 12.06 0.98 -5.37
CA ARG A 128 12.93 0.30 -6.35
C ARG A 128 14.41 0.29 -5.93
N HIS A 129 14.88 1.40 -5.37
CA HIS A 129 16.25 1.53 -4.89
C HIS A 129 16.52 0.61 -3.69
N LEU A 130 15.66 0.67 -2.67
CA LEU A 130 15.84 -0.10 -1.44
C LEU A 130 15.68 -1.61 -1.62
N ILE A 131 14.81 -2.06 -2.55
CA ILE A 131 14.63 -3.48 -2.88
C ILE A 131 15.66 -4.03 -3.88
N LYS A 132 16.47 -3.15 -4.49
CA LYS A 132 17.35 -3.48 -5.63
C LYS A 132 16.56 -4.16 -6.75
N GLU A 133 15.62 -3.41 -7.34
CA GLU A 133 14.71 -3.92 -8.39
C GLU A 133 15.48 -4.73 -9.46
N ASN A 134 15.03 -5.96 -9.70
CA ASN A 134 15.63 -6.91 -10.63
C ASN A 134 14.57 -7.75 -11.34
N GLY A 135 13.94 -7.19 -12.37
CA GLY A 135 12.89 -7.86 -13.13
C GLY A 135 11.79 -8.41 -12.22
N LEU A 136 11.40 -9.67 -12.43
CA LEU A 136 10.42 -10.36 -11.58
C LEU A 136 11.03 -10.96 -10.30
N GLU A 137 12.34 -10.93 -10.12
CA GLU A 137 12.96 -11.49 -8.91
C GLU A 137 12.75 -10.59 -7.70
N ALA A 138 12.80 -9.27 -7.86
CA ALA A 138 12.58 -8.32 -6.77
C ALA A 138 12.08 -6.99 -7.32
N GLY A 139 11.04 -6.41 -6.72
CA GLY A 139 10.43 -5.22 -7.28
C GLY A 139 9.18 -4.76 -6.56
N LEU A 140 8.39 -3.94 -7.25
CA LEU A 140 7.11 -3.44 -6.77
C LEU A 140 6.03 -4.47 -7.08
N ALA A 141 5.22 -4.82 -6.09
CA ALA A 141 4.23 -5.89 -6.24
C ALA A 141 2.94 -5.43 -6.92
N PHE A 142 2.58 -4.16 -6.71
CA PHE A 142 1.44 -3.50 -7.32
C PHE A 142 1.63 -1.96 -7.26
N PRO A 143 0.89 -1.18 -8.07
CA PRO A 143 1.05 0.26 -8.13
C PRO A 143 0.76 0.98 -6.82
N THR A 144 1.41 2.12 -6.60
CA THR A 144 1.15 2.96 -5.42
C THR A 144 -0.24 3.58 -5.48
N GLY A 145 -1.18 2.99 -4.73
CA GLY A 145 -2.45 3.59 -4.37
C GLY A 145 -2.24 4.85 -3.54
N CYS A 146 -2.95 5.91 -3.91
CA CYS A 146 -2.95 7.20 -3.22
C CYS A 146 -4.36 7.81 -3.15
N SER A 147 -5.36 6.93 -3.01
CA SER A 147 -6.79 7.24 -3.08
C SER A 147 -7.21 8.34 -2.10
N LEU A 148 -7.98 9.33 -2.59
CA LEU A 148 -8.34 10.52 -1.82
C LEU A 148 -9.81 10.52 -1.38
N ASN A 149 -10.06 10.86 -0.12
CA ASN A 149 -11.40 11.14 0.43
C ASN A 149 -12.37 9.97 0.25
N HIS A 150 -13.46 10.16 -0.50
CA HIS A 150 -14.45 9.13 -0.83
C HIS A 150 -13.92 7.97 -1.68
N VAL A 151 -12.77 8.12 -2.35
CA VAL A 151 -12.11 7.05 -3.10
C VAL A 151 -11.38 6.17 -2.09
N ALA A 152 -11.78 4.91 -1.92
CA ALA A 152 -11.20 4.00 -0.94
C ALA A 152 -9.89 3.34 -1.43
N ALA A 153 -9.89 2.80 -2.65
CA ALA A 153 -8.79 1.99 -3.17
C ALA A 153 -8.60 2.19 -4.69
N HIS A 154 -7.49 1.65 -5.22
CA HIS A 154 -7.17 1.53 -6.65
C HIS A 154 -7.04 2.83 -7.46
N TYR A 155 -6.90 3.99 -6.80
CA TYR A 155 -6.50 5.22 -7.49
C TYR A 155 -4.98 5.41 -7.42
N THR A 156 -4.37 5.52 -8.60
CA THR A 156 -3.04 6.08 -8.80
C THR A 156 -3.11 6.99 -10.04
N PRO A 157 -2.39 8.12 -10.08
CA PRO A 157 -2.49 9.05 -11.20
C PRO A 157 -2.05 8.39 -12.52
N ASN A 158 -2.79 8.63 -13.60
CA ASN A 158 -2.30 8.41 -14.95
C ASN A 158 -1.43 9.59 -15.39
N ASN A 159 -0.67 9.44 -16.48
CA ASN A 159 0.10 10.55 -17.03
C ASN A 159 -0.80 11.75 -17.38
N GLY A 160 -0.43 12.94 -16.91
CA GLY A 160 -1.19 14.18 -17.08
C GLY A 160 -2.25 14.46 -16.02
N ASP A 161 -2.39 13.61 -14.99
CA ASP A 161 -3.27 13.89 -13.84
C ASP A 161 -2.76 15.12 -13.05
N PRO A 162 -3.54 16.22 -12.98
CA PRO A 162 -3.14 17.45 -12.31
C PRO A 162 -3.51 17.47 -10.82
N THR A 163 -3.99 16.36 -10.25
CA THR A 163 -4.48 16.31 -8.87
C THR A 163 -3.37 16.64 -7.89
N VAL A 164 -3.67 17.55 -6.97
CA VAL A 164 -2.77 18.02 -5.91
C VAL A 164 -3.36 17.67 -4.56
N LEU A 165 -2.55 17.07 -3.69
CA LEU A 165 -2.92 16.74 -2.32
C LEU A 165 -3.26 18.02 -1.53
N GLN A 166 -4.42 18.07 -0.89
CA GLN A 166 -4.89 19.20 -0.11
C GLN A 166 -4.77 18.94 1.40
N TYR A 167 -4.80 20.01 2.21
CA TYR A 167 -4.75 19.90 3.68
C TYR A 167 -5.93 19.09 4.25
N GLY A 168 -7.11 19.30 3.68
CA GLY A 168 -8.34 18.62 4.10
C GLY A 168 -8.54 17.23 3.51
N ASP A 169 -7.55 16.68 2.78
CA ASP A 169 -7.67 15.36 2.17
C ASP A 169 -7.34 14.23 3.17
N VAL A 170 -8.03 13.10 2.97
CA VAL A 170 -7.72 11.81 3.60
C VAL A 170 -7.17 10.88 2.51
N CYS A 171 -5.85 10.66 2.52
CA CYS A 171 -5.12 9.93 1.49
C CYS A 171 -4.72 8.53 1.98
N LYS A 172 -5.12 7.48 1.28
CA LYS A 172 -4.68 6.10 1.58
C LYS A 172 -3.43 5.83 0.76
N ILE A 173 -2.28 5.66 1.41
CA ILE A 173 -1.03 5.25 0.78
C ILE A 173 -0.93 3.74 0.91
N ASP A 174 -1.02 3.08 -0.23
CA ASP A 174 -1.12 1.63 -0.36
C ASP A 174 -0.15 1.18 -1.46
N TYR A 175 0.87 0.39 -1.11
CA TYR A 175 1.87 -0.03 -2.09
C TYR A 175 2.53 -1.35 -1.70
N GLY A 176 2.90 -2.11 -2.72
CA GLY A 176 3.45 -3.44 -2.51
C GLY A 176 4.92 -3.57 -2.89
N VAL A 177 5.62 -4.43 -2.16
CA VAL A 177 7.00 -4.83 -2.46
C VAL A 177 7.07 -6.36 -2.50
N HIS A 178 7.86 -6.94 -3.38
CA HIS A 178 8.04 -8.38 -3.40
C HIS A 178 9.48 -8.82 -3.65
N VAL A 179 9.76 -10.06 -3.22
CA VAL A 179 10.95 -10.83 -3.56
C VAL A 179 10.51 -12.23 -3.95
N ARG A 180 10.87 -12.68 -5.16
CA ARG A 180 10.51 -13.97 -5.75
C ARG A 180 9.01 -14.27 -5.64
N GLY A 181 8.20 -13.25 -5.87
CA GLY A 181 6.74 -13.32 -5.75
C GLY A 181 6.23 -13.48 -4.32
N ARG A 182 7.00 -13.19 -3.27
CA ARG A 182 6.54 -13.07 -1.88
C ARG A 182 6.16 -11.62 -1.62
N LEU A 183 4.87 -11.32 -1.73
CA LEU A 183 4.34 -9.96 -1.72
C LEU A 183 4.11 -9.49 -0.29
N ILE A 184 4.54 -8.27 0.02
CA ILE A 184 4.06 -7.51 1.16
C ILE A 184 3.06 -6.50 0.64
N ASP A 185 1.83 -6.68 1.09
CA ASP A 185 0.71 -5.76 0.99
C ASP A 185 0.52 -5.05 2.34
N SER A 186 0.60 -3.72 2.35
CA SER A 186 0.43 -2.92 3.55
C SER A 186 0.16 -1.47 3.20
N ALA A 187 -0.78 -0.89 3.94
CA ALA A 187 -1.30 0.44 3.68
C ALA A 187 -1.47 1.24 4.97
N PHE A 188 -1.42 2.56 4.83
CA PHE A 188 -1.75 3.49 5.90
C PHE A 188 -2.50 4.70 5.37
N THR A 189 -3.30 5.30 6.24
CA THR A 189 -3.97 6.57 5.93
C THR A 189 -3.11 7.75 6.40
N LEU A 190 -2.95 8.73 5.52
CA LEU A 190 -2.29 9.99 5.74
C LEU A 190 -3.32 11.13 5.68
N HIS A 191 -3.31 11.98 6.70
CA HIS A 191 -4.15 13.16 6.82
C HIS A 191 -3.38 14.26 7.55
N PHE A 192 -3.74 15.53 7.29
CA PHE A 192 -3.10 16.69 7.93
C PHE A 192 -4.03 17.48 8.84
N ASP A 193 -5.34 17.36 8.61
CA ASP A 193 -6.38 17.95 9.45
C ASP A 193 -6.72 16.97 10.60
N PRO A 194 -6.42 17.33 11.87
CA PRO A 194 -6.66 16.45 13.02
C PRO A 194 -8.13 16.06 13.20
N LYS A 195 -9.08 16.73 12.53
CA LYS A 195 -10.50 16.32 12.58
C LYS A 195 -10.72 14.88 12.13
N TYR A 196 -9.82 14.30 11.33
CA TYR A 196 -9.90 12.92 10.87
C TYR A 196 -9.25 11.90 11.81
N ASP A 197 -8.59 12.31 12.90
CA ASP A 197 -7.87 11.42 13.83
C ASP A 197 -8.77 10.26 14.30
N ASN A 198 -10.00 10.57 14.72
CA ASN A 198 -10.92 9.56 15.25
C ASN A 198 -11.38 8.56 14.16
N LEU A 199 -11.56 9.01 12.92
CA LEU A 199 -11.89 8.12 11.79
C LEU A 199 -10.73 7.18 11.50
N VAL A 200 -9.52 7.73 11.40
CA VAL A 200 -8.31 6.97 11.08
C VAL A 200 -7.96 5.98 12.20
N ASN A 201 -8.13 6.37 13.47
CA ASN A 201 -7.92 5.50 14.62
C ASN A 201 -8.95 4.38 14.71
N ALA A 202 -10.23 4.65 14.45
CA ALA A 202 -11.27 3.62 14.42
C ALA A 202 -10.95 2.50 13.42
N VAL A 203 -10.47 2.86 12.23
CA VAL A 203 -10.06 1.88 11.21
C VAL A 203 -8.78 1.15 11.64
N LYS A 204 -7.83 1.84 12.27
CA LYS A 204 -6.61 1.20 12.80
C LYS A 204 -6.93 0.15 13.86
N GLU A 205 -7.84 0.48 14.78
CA GLU A 205 -8.30 -0.43 15.82
C GLU A 205 -9.03 -1.64 15.23
N ALA A 206 -9.89 -1.42 14.23
CA ALA A 206 -10.58 -2.50 13.52
C ALA A 206 -9.61 -3.44 12.77
N THR A 207 -8.62 -2.90 12.05
CA THR A 207 -7.56 -3.71 11.41
C THR A 207 -6.78 -4.52 12.43
N ASN A 208 -6.38 -3.90 13.55
CA ASN A 208 -5.64 -4.61 14.60
C ASN A 208 -6.49 -5.66 15.32
N ALA A 209 -7.80 -5.46 15.45
CA ALA A 209 -8.71 -6.49 15.93
C ALA A 209 -8.74 -7.69 14.96
N GLY A 210 -8.89 -7.43 13.66
CA GLY A 210 -8.79 -8.48 12.62
C GLY A 210 -7.47 -9.25 12.68
N ILE A 211 -6.34 -8.54 12.81
CA ILE A 211 -5.01 -9.16 12.95
C ILE A 211 -4.94 -10.01 14.21
N ARG A 212 -5.39 -9.50 15.37
CA ARG A 212 -5.33 -10.21 16.65
C ARG A 212 -6.12 -11.53 16.60
N GLU A 213 -7.30 -11.49 16.00
CA GLU A 213 -8.19 -12.66 15.92
C GLU A 213 -7.84 -13.61 14.77
N ALA A 214 -7.07 -13.17 13.76
CA ALA A 214 -6.60 -14.03 12.69
C ALA A 214 -5.75 -15.18 13.23
N GLY A 215 -5.92 -16.37 12.66
CA GLY A 215 -5.21 -17.56 13.12
C GLY A 215 -5.59 -18.80 12.33
N ILE A 216 -4.76 -19.85 12.44
CA ILE A 216 -5.07 -21.15 11.85
C ILE A 216 -6.42 -21.65 12.40
N ASP A 217 -7.24 -22.26 11.55
CA ASP A 217 -8.59 -22.77 11.85
C ASP A 217 -9.65 -21.71 12.19
N VAL A 218 -9.30 -20.42 12.21
CA VAL A 218 -10.25 -19.31 12.39
C VAL A 218 -11.11 -19.19 11.14
N ARG A 219 -12.43 -19.05 11.32
CA ARG A 219 -13.37 -18.85 10.21
C ARG A 219 -13.30 -17.40 9.74
N LEU A 220 -13.26 -17.20 8.43
CA LEU A 220 -13.18 -15.87 7.83
C LEU A 220 -14.38 -14.99 8.24
N CYS A 221 -15.59 -15.56 8.30
CA CYS A 221 -16.78 -14.83 8.78
C CYS A 221 -16.67 -14.29 10.21
N ASP A 222 -15.94 -14.98 11.10
CA ASP A 222 -15.77 -14.55 12.50
C ASP A 222 -14.87 -13.32 12.57
N LEU A 223 -13.87 -13.22 11.69
CA LEU A 223 -13.05 -12.01 11.57
C LEU A 223 -13.89 -10.82 11.10
N GLY A 224 -14.74 -11.03 10.10
CA GLY A 224 -15.62 -9.98 9.61
C GLY A 224 -16.59 -9.44 10.66
N GLU A 225 -17.13 -10.31 11.51
CA GLU A 225 -17.99 -9.92 12.63
C GLU A 225 -17.24 -9.07 13.66
N ILE A 226 -16.04 -9.48 14.05
CA ILE A 226 -15.23 -8.76 15.06
C ILE A 226 -14.73 -7.42 14.52
N ILE A 227 -14.31 -7.37 13.25
CA ILE A 227 -13.90 -6.14 12.57
C ILE A 227 -15.07 -5.15 12.51
N GLU A 228 -16.27 -5.61 12.14
CA GLU A 228 -17.46 -4.75 12.13
C GLU A 228 -17.85 -4.28 13.52
N GLU A 229 -17.83 -5.15 14.53
CA GLU A 229 -18.13 -4.79 15.92
C GLU A 229 -17.21 -3.66 16.39
N VAL A 230 -15.90 -3.83 16.22
CA VAL A 230 -14.92 -2.81 16.63
C VAL A 230 -15.14 -1.53 15.84
N MET A 231 -15.19 -1.60 14.51
CA MET A 231 -15.31 -0.40 13.67
C MET A 231 -16.60 0.38 13.94
N THR A 232 -17.74 -0.30 14.09
CA THR A 232 -19.04 0.34 14.32
C THR A 232 -19.24 0.81 15.77
N SER A 233 -18.34 0.45 16.68
CA SER A 233 -18.33 1.01 18.04
C SER A 233 -17.85 2.46 18.11
N HIS A 234 -17.25 2.98 17.03
CA HIS A 234 -16.76 4.36 16.96
C HIS A 234 -17.77 5.32 16.31
N GLU A 235 -17.91 6.49 16.93
CA GLU A 235 -18.57 7.66 16.35
C GLU A 235 -17.54 8.77 16.12
N VAL A 236 -17.70 9.51 15.02
CA VAL A 236 -16.85 10.65 14.66
C VAL A 236 -17.70 11.88 14.35
N GLU A 237 -17.25 13.05 14.77
CA GLU A 237 -17.88 14.33 14.41
C GLU A 237 -17.02 15.03 13.35
N LEU A 238 -17.58 15.25 12.15
CA LEU A 238 -16.92 15.97 11.07
C LEU A 238 -17.84 17.08 10.58
N ASP A 239 -17.33 18.31 10.57
CA ASP A 239 -18.02 19.50 10.06
C ASP A 239 -19.45 19.67 10.64
N GLY A 240 -19.60 19.42 11.94
CA GLY A 240 -20.85 19.56 12.69
C GLY A 240 -21.87 18.43 12.49
N ARG A 241 -21.43 17.28 11.95
CA ARG A 241 -22.25 16.07 11.79
C ARG A 241 -21.58 14.87 12.42
N THR A 242 -22.35 14.09 13.17
CA THR A 242 -21.91 12.83 13.77
C THR A 242 -22.16 11.66 12.82
N TYR A 243 -21.18 10.77 12.72
CA TYR A 243 -21.22 9.57 11.90
C TYR A 243 -20.78 8.37 12.73
N THR A 244 -21.53 7.27 12.69
CA THR A 244 -20.97 5.95 13.03
C THR A 244 -20.03 5.53 11.91
N VAL A 245 -18.81 5.09 12.22
CA VAL A 245 -17.86 4.61 11.21
C VAL A 245 -18.36 3.29 10.64
N LYS A 246 -18.53 3.21 9.31
CA LYS A 246 -19.06 2.03 8.64
C LYS A 246 -17.96 1.28 7.91
N PRO A 247 -17.85 -0.05 8.09
CA PRO A 247 -17.07 -0.87 7.19
C PRO A 247 -17.57 -0.72 5.74
N ILE A 248 -16.65 -0.67 4.78
CA ILE A 248 -17.02 -0.74 3.36
C ILE A 248 -17.30 -2.20 2.99
N ARG A 249 -18.56 -2.61 3.07
CA ARG A 249 -18.98 -4.02 3.09
C ARG A 249 -18.65 -4.86 1.84
N ASN A 250 -18.23 -4.23 0.75
CA ASN A 250 -17.80 -4.89 -0.49
C ASN A 250 -16.30 -4.69 -0.78
N LEU A 251 -15.52 -4.30 0.23
CA LEU A 251 -14.07 -4.45 0.27
C LEU A 251 -13.71 -5.48 1.34
N ASN A 252 -12.56 -6.12 1.18
CA ASN A 252 -12.18 -7.30 1.93
C ASN A 252 -10.66 -7.39 1.96
N GLY A 253 -10.09 -7.94 3.03
CA GLY A 253 -8.73 -8.49 2.94
C GLY A 253 -8.72 -9.77 2.11
N HIS A 254 -7.55 -10.39 1.95
CA HIS A 254 -7.42 -11.54 1.06
C HIS A 254 -6.21 -12.41 1.39
N SER A 255 -6.25 -13.66 0.94
CA SER A 255 -5.05 -14.49 0.91
C SER A 255 -4.09 -14.02 -0.19
N ILE A 256 -2.79 -14.19 0.04
CA ILE A 256 -1.70 -13.83 -0.87
C ILE A 256 -0.95 -15.11 -1.28
N GLY A 257 -0.60 -15.20 -2.56
CA GLY A 257 0.14 -16.31 -3.14
C GLY A 257 1.37 -15.84 -3.93
N PRO A 258 2.23 -16.77 -4.38
CA PRO A 258 3.39 -16.43 -5.20
C PRO A 258 2.97 -15.66 -6.47
N TYR A 259 3.44 -14.42 -6.62
CA TYR A 259 3.07 -13.53 -7.74
C TYR A 259 1.56 -13.30 -7.92
N ARG A 260 0.77 -13.53 -6.88
CA ARG A 260 -0.70 -13.47 -6.92
C ARG A 260 -1.20 -12.72 -5.71
N ILE A 261 -1.53 -11.44 -5.90
CA ILE A 261 -2.00 -10.58 -4.81
C ILE A 261 -3.28 -11.11 -4.18
N HIS A 262 -4.24 -11.56 -5.00
CA HIS A 262 -5.48 -12.22 -4.55
C HIS A 262 -5.45 -13.73 -4.81
N ALA A 263 -5.12 -14.54 -3.80
CA ALA A 263 -4.97 -16.00 -3.91
C ALA A 263 -6.26 -16.81 -3.71
N GLY A 264 -7.41 -16.15 -3.62
CA GLY A 264 -8.73 -16.77 -3.75
C GLY A 264 -9.57 -16.84 -2.48
N LYS A 265 -8.97 -16.68 -1.28
CA LYS A 265 -9.75 -16.49 -0.03
C LYS A 265 -9.91 -15.00 0.23
N THR A 266 -11.10 -14.60 0.68
CA THR A 266 -11.43 -13.20 1.02
C THR A 266 -11.71 -13.11 2.52
N VAL A 267 -11.11 -12.11 3.18
CA VAL A 267 -11.30 -11.82 4.60
C VAL A 267 -12.39 -10.74 4.70
N PRO A 268 -13.62 -11.09 5.12
CA PRO A 268 -14.68 -10.10 5.25
C PRO A 268 -14.35 -9.10 6.35
N ILE A 269 -14.88 -7.88 6.20
CA ILE A 269 -14.83 -6.80 7.23
C ILE A 269 -16.22 -6.46 7.76
N VAL A 270 -17.20 -7.32 7.45
CA VAL A 270 -18.57 -7.31 7.96
C VAL A 270 -18.97 -8.72 8.33
N LYS A 271 -19.89 -8.84 9.29
CA LYS A 271 -20.47 -10.12 9.66
C LYS A 271 -21.17 -10.77 8.47
N GLY A 272 -21.17 -12.09 8.49
CA GLY A 272 -21.64 -12.91 7.37
C GLY A 272 -20.47 -13.41 6.53
N GLY A 273 -20.76 -13.90 5.34
CA GLY A 273 -19.80 -14.64 4.51
C GLY A 273 -19.81 -16.14 4.79
N ASP A 274 -18.89 -16.85 4.14
CA ASP A 274 -18.78 -18.30 4.29
C ASP A 274 -17.93 -18.70 5.52
N GLN A 275 -17.99 -19.98 5.87
CA GLN A 275 -17.28 -20.54 7.02
C GLN A 275 -15.90 -21.12 6.65
N THR A 276 -15.32 -20.70 5.52
CA THR A 276 -13.96 -21.07 5.13
C THR A 276 -13.00 -20.69 6.25
N ARG A 277 -11.99 -21.54 6.48
CA ARG A 277 -11.00 -21.33 7.52
C ARG A 277 -9.67 -20.88 6.94
N MET A 278 -8.96 -20.10 7.73
CA MET A 278 -7.55 -19.84 7.55
C MET A 278 -6.74 -21.11 7.83
N GLU A 279 -5.73 -21.38 7.01
CA GLU A 279 -4.92 -22.59 7.07
C GLU A 279 -3.45 -22.29 7.39
N GLU A 280 -2.75 -23.30 7.89
CA GLU A 280 -1.33 -23.21 8.19
C GLU A 280 -0.50 -22.88 6.93
N ASN A 281 0.48 -22.00 7.10
CA ASN A 281 1.37 -21.44 6.07
C ASN A 281 0.70 -20.52 5.04
N GLU A 282 -0.60 -20.22 5.17
CA GLU A 282 -1.21 -19.18 4.35
C GLU A 282 -0.72 -17.79 4.76
N VAL A 283 -0.72 -16.89 3.78
CA VAL A 283 -0.38 -15.47 3.92
C VAL A 283 -1.62 -14.66 3.64
N TYR A 284 -1.87 -13.65 4.45
CA TYR A 284 -3.05 -12.80 4.35
C TYR A 284 -2.68 -11.32 4.41
N ALA A 285 -3.28 -10.55 3.52
CA ALA A 285 -3.55 -9.14 3.69
C ALA A 285 -4.74 -8.99 4.63
N ILE A 286 -4.52 -8.42 5.81
CA ILE A 286 -5.61 -7.99 6.70
C ILE A 286 -5.74 -6.48 6.57
N GLU A 287 -6.69 -6.07 5.75
CA GLU A 287 -7.07 -4.68 5.52
C GLU A 287 -8.50 -4.42 5.98
N THR A 288 -8.74 -3.19 6.45
CA THR A 288 -10.09 -2.71 6.73
C THR A 288 -10.27 -1.30 6.21
N PHE A 289 -11.51 -0.99 5.83
CA PHE A 289 -11.89 0.31 5.29
C PHE A 289 -13.08 0.85 6.07
N GLY A 290 -12.89 1.99 6.72
CA GLY A 290 -13.98 2.74 7.36
C GLY A 290 -14.44 3.89 6.49
N SER A 291 -15.74 4.15 6.48
CA SER A 291 -16.39 5.19 5.70
C SER A 291 -17.41 5.97 6.53
N THR A 292 -17.48 7.28 6.30
CA THR A 292 -18.59 8.14 6.77
C THR A 292 -19.79 8.15 5.82
N GLY A 293 -19.68 7.47 4.68
CA GLY A 293 -20.67 7.42 3.61
C GLY A 293 -21.67 6.26 3.74
N LYS A 294 -21.87 5.55 2.63
CA LYS A 294 -22.78 4.39 2.55
C LYS A 294 -22.12 3.08 3.01
N GLY A 295 -20.81 3.07 3.21
CA GLY A 295 -20.06 1.85 3.50
C GLY A 295 -20.16 0.86 2.35
N PHE A 296 -20.09 1.35 1.12
CA PHE A 296 -20.14 0.55 -0.12
C PHE A 296 -19.49 1.31 -1.25
N VAL A 297 -18.60 0.67 -1.98
CA VAL A 297 -17.88 1.26 -3.12
C VAL A 297 -18.45 0.83 -4.46
N HIS A 298 -18.28 1.67 -5.46
CA HIS A 298 -18.55 1.40 -6.87
C HIS A 298 -17.37 1.91 -7.69
N ASP A 299 -17.20 1.34 -8.89
CA ASP A 299 -16.21 1.80 -9.85
C ASP A 299 -16.53 3.24 -10.27
N ASP A 300 -15.53 4.12 -10.21
CA ASP A 300 -15.61 5.48 -10.72
C ASP A 300 -14.23 5.95 -11.21
N MET A 301 -14.19 7.12 -11.84
CA MET A 301 -12.97 7.76 -12.36
C MET A 301 -12.28 6.96 -13.49
N GLU A 302 -11.10 7.43 -13.92
CA GLU A 302 -10.33 6.74 -14.94
C GLU A 302 -9.54 5.57 -14.35
N CYS A 303 -9.69 4.38 -14.95
CA CYS A 303 -8.93 3.19 -14.57
C CYS A 303 -7.43 3.37 -14.79
N SER A 304 -6.65 3.07 -13.76
CA SER A 304 -5.19 3.16 -13.76
C SER A 304 -4.51 1.81 -13.52
N HIS A 305 -5.13 0.94 -12.71
CA HIS A 305 -4.60 -0.38 -12.35
C HIS A 305 -5.10 -1.46 -13.30
N TYR A 306 -4.20 -2.39 -13.60
CA TYR A 306 -4.44 -3.55 -14.46
C TYR A 306 -3.64 -4.72 -13.93
N MET A 307 -4.14 -5.94 -14.09
CA MET A 307 -3.41 -7.15 -13.71
C MET A 307 -3.71 -8.27 -14.68
N LYS A 308 -2.70 -9.06 -15.04
CA LYS A 308 -2.95 -10.25 -15.88
C LYS A 308 -3.79 -11.25 -15.09
N ASN A 309 -4.80 -11.82 -15.73
CA ASN A 309 -5.63 -12.84 -15.11
C ASN A 309 -4.76 -14.07 -14.80
N PHE A 310 -4.66 -14.44 -13.52
CA PHE A 310 -3.78 -15.51 -13.07
C PHE A 310 -4.20 -16.88 -13.63
N GLU A 311 -5.51 -17.14 -13.69
CA GLU A 311 -6.04 -18.43 -14.16
C GLU A 311 -5.87 -18.62 -15.68
N LEU A 312 -5.85 -17.52 -16.43
CA LEU A 312 -5.65 -17.52 -17.88
C LEU A 312 -4.19 -17.25 -18.29
N ALA A 313 -3.25 -17.22 -17.33
CA ALA A 313 -1.90 -16.75 -17.57
C ALA A 313 -1.13 -17.60 -18.60
N GLU A 314 -1.44 -18.89 -18.69
CA GLU A 314 -0.81 -19.86 -19.59
C GLU A 314 -1.63 -20.12 -20.87
N GLU A 315 -2.83 -19.55 -21.00
CA GLU A 315 -3.70 -19.81 -22.15
C GLU A 315 -3.26 -19.05 -23.41
N HIS A 316 -3.38 -19.71 -24.57
CA HIS A 316 -3.05 -19.09 -25.85
C HIS A 316 -4.28 -18.46 -26.51
N ILE A 317 -4.45 -17.15 -26.33
CA ILE A 317 -5.55 -16.39 -26.90
C ILE A 317 -5.09 -15.63 -28.17
N PRO A 318 -5.78 -15.73 -29.32
CA PRO A 318 -5.41 -15.01 -30.54
C PRO A 318 -5.44 -13.47 -30.39
N LEU A 319 -4.30 -12.82 -30.69
CA LEU A 319 -4.11 -11.37 -30.56
C LEU A 319 -3.67 -10.69 -31.86
N ARG A 320 -4.08 -9.43 -32.01
CA ARG A 320 -3.52 -8.53 -33.03
C ARG A 320 -2.08 -8.18 -32.69
N ALA A 321 -1.28 -7.78 -33.70
CA ALA A 321 0.15 -7.53 -33.53
C ALA A 321 0.49 -6.56 -32.37
N ARG A 322 -0.26 -5.45 -32.23
CA ARG A 322 -0.03 -4.48 -31.13
C ARG A 322 -0.42 -5.04 -29.75
N SER A 323 -1.55 -5.74 -29.63
CA SER A 323 -1.95 -6.39 -28.37
C SER A 323 -0.96 -7.48 -27.96
N LYS A 324 -0.45 -8.25 -28.93
CA LYS A 324 0.59 -9.26 -28.68
C LYS A 324 1.91 -8.62 -28.22
N ALA A 325 2.31 -7.51 -28.83
CA ALA A 325 3.51 -6.78 -28.41
C ALA A 325 3.37 -6.25 -26.98
N LEU A 326 2.22 -5.63 -26.65
CA LEU A 326 1.94 -5.16 -25.29
C LEU A 326 1.88 -6.31 -24.28
N LEU A 327 1.25 -7.45 -24.63
CA LEU A 327 1.21 -8.62 -23.74
C LEU A 327 2.63 -9.15 -23.46
N ASN A 328 3.51 -9.23 -24.46
CA ASN A 328 4.91 -9.61 -24.23
C ASN A 328 5.63 -8.62 -23.28
N THR A 329 5.34 -7.32 -23.39
CA THR A 329 5.86 -6.32 -22.44
C THR A 329 5.31 -6.57 -21.03
N ILE A 330 4.02 -6.88 -20.89
CA ILE A 330 3.40 -7.21 -19.59
C ILE A 330 4.03 -8.48 -19.00
N ASP A 331 4.12 -9.57 -19.77
CA ASP A 331 4.68 -10.84 -19.32
C ASP A 331 6.13 -10.71 -18.84
N ARG A 332 6.94 -9.95 -19.57
CA ARG A 332 8.36 -9.77 -19.24
C ARG A 332 8.58 -8.94 -17.97
N ASN A 333 7.74 -7.93 -17.73
CA ASN A 333 8.00 -6.92 -16.69
C ASN A 333 7.13 -7.10 -15.44
N PHE A 334 5.94 -7.68 -15.57
CA PHE A 334 4.96 -7.80 -14.49
C PHE A 334 4.52 -9.24 -14.26
N GLY A 335 4.49 -10.07 -15.31
CA GLY A 335 3.94 -11.43 -15.20
C GLY A 335 2.47 -11.38 -14.78
N THR A 336 2.16 -11.88 -13.59
CA THR A 336 0.83 -11.81 -12.96
C THR A 336 0.71 -10.75 -11.87
N LEU A 337 1.77 -9.96 -11.61
CA LEU A 337 1.71 -8.81 -10.72
C LEU A 337 0.88 -7.68 -11.34
N ALA A 338 0.25 -6.87 -10.50
CA ALA A 338 -0.49 -5.71 -10.96
C ALA A 338 0.46 -4.62 -11.47
N PHE A 339 0.00 -3.84 -12.42
CA PHE A 339 0.72 -2.72 -13.00
C PHE A 339 -0.21 -1.53 -13.26
N CYS A 340 0.36 -0.37 -13.56
CA CYS A 340 -0.40 0.81 -13.96
C CYS A 340 0.11 1.41 -15.27
N ARG A 341 -0.67 2.32 -15.84
CA ARG A 341 -0.32 3.01 -17.09
C ARG A 341 1.02 3.74 -17.02
N ARG A 342 1.34 4.42 -15.89
CA ARG A 342 2.63 5.10 -15.70
C ARG A 342 3.83 4.14 -15.80
N TRP A 343 3.67 2.90 -15.33
CA TRP A 343 4.74 1.91 -15.44
C TRP A 343 4.94 1.44 -16.87
N VAL A 344 3.85 1.28 -17.63
CA VAL A 344 3.90 0.99 -19.06
C VAL A 344 4.55 2.15 -19.84
N ASP A 345 4.21 3.40 -19.49
CA ASP A 345 4.84 4.60 -20.07
C ASP A 345 6.36 4.63 -19.81
N ARG A 346 6.80 4.29 -18.59
CA ARG A 346 8.22 4.23 -18.20
C ARG A 346 9.02 3.21 -19.02
N LEU A 347 8.37 2.16 -19.53
CA LEU A 347 8.98 1.16 -20.41
C LEU A 347 9.10 1.64 -21.87
N GLY A 348 8.64 2.86 -22.18
CA GLY A 348 8.70 3.46 -23.51
C GLY A 348 7.54 3.06 -24.43
N GLU A 349 6.53 2.36 -23.91
CA GLU A 349 5.32 2.04 -24.68
C GLU A 349 4.52 3.31 -24.95
N THR A 350 3.98 3.44 -26.16
CA THR A 350 3.16 4.59 -26.55
C THR A 350 1.93 4.14 -27.34
N LYS A 351 0.84 4.92 -27.28
CA LYS A 351 -0.41 4.65 -28.01
C LYS A 351 -0.95 3.22 -27.77
N TYR A 352 -0.72 2.67 -26.57
CA TYR A 352 -1.05 1.28 -26.21
C TYR A 352 -2.47 1.10 -25.68
N LEU A 353 -3.21 2.17 -25.35
CA LEU A 353 -4.53 2.07 -24.69
C LEU A 353 -5.53 1.17 -25.43
N MET A 354 -5.54 1.20 -26.77
CA MET A 354 -6.42 0.33 -27.56
C MET A 354 -5.98 -1.14 -27.52
N ALA A 355 -4.67 -1.39 -27.44
CA ALA A 355 -4.12 -2.73 -27.24
C ALA A 355 -4.44 -3.24 -25.83
N LEU A 356 -4.30 -2.38 -24.81
CA LEU A 356 -4.66 -2.71 -23.43
C LEU A 356 -6.16 -3.01 -23.30
N LYS A 357 -7.02 -2.23 -23.95
CA LYS A 357 -8.46 -2.50 -24.04
C LYS A 357 -8.74 -3.86 -24.70
N ASP A 358 -8.07 -4.19 -25.81
CA ASP A 358 -8.23 -5.50 -26.47
C ASP A 358 -7.81 -6.67 -25.56
N LEU A 359 -6.78 -6.50 -24.71
CA LEU A 359 -6.42 -7.49 -23.70
C LEU A 359 -7.50 -7.64 -22.62
N CYS A 360 -8.11 -6.53 -22.20
CA CYS A 360 -9.22 -6.53 -21.24
C CYS A 360 -10.50 -7.15 -21.80
N ASP A 361 -10.89 -6.78 -23.02
CA ASP A 361 -12.07 -7.34 -23.70
C ASP A 361 -11.96 -8.86 -23.91
N LYS A 362 -10.73 -9.40 -23.87
CA LYS A 362 -10.44 -10.84 -23.99
C LYS A 362 -10.21 -11.56 -22.65
N GLY A 363 -10.33 -10.86 -21.52
CA GLY A 363 -10.11 -11.42 -20.18
C GLY A 363 -8.66 -11.78 -19.87
N ILE A 364 -7.69 -11.40 -20.72
CA ILE A 364 -6.26 -11.68 -20.46
C ILE A 364 -5.73 -10.77 -19.34
N VAL A 365 -6.22 -9.54 -19.32
CA VAL A 365 -5.87 -8.51 -18.33
C VAL A 365 -7.16 -8.00 -17.74
N ASP A 366 -7.27 -7.98 -16.42
CA ASP A 366 -8.42 -7.44 -15.73
C ASP A 366 -8.16 -5.98 -15.35
N PRO A 367 -9.08 -5.03 -15.64
CA PRO A 367 -9.00 -3.66 -15.17
C PRO A 367 -9.47 -3.55 -13.71
N TYR A 368 -8.76 -2.77 -12.90
CA TYR A 368 -9.10 -2.49 -11.51
C TYR A 368 -9.33 -0.97 -11.34
N PRO A 369 -10.53 -0.46 -11.65
CA PRO A 369 -10.81 0.97 -11.53
C PRO A 369 -10.81 1.43 -10.05
N PRO A 370 -10.64 2.74 -9.81
CA PRO A 370 -10.83 3.32 -8.49
C PRO A 370 -12.18 2.95 -7.87
N LEU A 371 -12.15 2.59 -6.59
CA LEU A 371 -13.32 2.14 -5.84
C LEU A 371 -13.80 3.25 -4.90
N CYS A 372 -14.96 3.83 -5.19
CA CYS A 372 -15.45 5.06 -4.56
C CYS A 372 -16.73 4.83 -3.77
N ASP A 373 -16.82 5.35 -2.54
CA ASP A 373 -18.10 5.56 -1.85
C ASP A 373 -18.72 6.90 -2.34
N VAL A 374 -19.83 7.33 -1.77
CA VAL A 374 -20.55 8.54 -2.18
C VAL A 374 -19.70 9.79 -2.02
N LYS A 375 -19.69 10.64 -3.05
CA LYS A 375 -18.97 11.90 -3.04
C LYS A 375 -19.32 12.74 -1.80
N GLY A 376 -18.28 13.29 -1.17
CA GLY A 376 -18.40 14.11 0.04
C GLY A 376 -18.29 13.32 1.35
N CYS A 377 -18.19 11.99 1.30
CA CYS A 377 -17.75 11.22 2.46
C CYS A 377 -16.23 11.10 2.53
N TYR A 378 -15.75 10.50 3.62
CA TYR A 378 -14.34 10.23 3.87
C TYR A 378 -14.15 8.74 4.15
N THR A 379 -13.10 8.17 3.57
CA THR A 379 -12.67 6.80 3.83
C THR A 379 -11.25 6.76 4.35
N ALA A 380 -10.97 5.81 5.23
CA ALA A 380 -9.63 5.49 5.76
C ALA A 380 -9.37 3.98 5.63
N GLN A 381 -8.10 3.61 5.51
CA GLN A 381 -7.59 2.24 5.39
C GLN A 381 -6.37 2.04 6.29
N TRP A 382 -6.26 0.83 6.85
CA TRP A 382 -5.03 0.30 7.43
C TRP A 382 -4.89 -1.16 7.06
N GLU A 383 -3.66 -1.59 6.83
CA GLU A 383 -3.40 -2.94 6.37
C GLU A 383 -2.04 -3.50 6.78
N HIS A 384 -2.02 -4.78 7.10
CA HIS A 384 -0.81 -5.57 7.22
C HIS A 384 -0.90 -6.92 6.52
N THR A 385 0.21 -7.29 5.88
CA THR A 385 0.51 -8.69 5.58
C THR A 385 0.94 -9.46 6.83
N LEU A 386 0.33 -10.62 7.06
CA LEU A 386 0.74 -11.62 8.05
C LEU A 386 0.90 -13.00 7.42
N VAL A 387 1.73 -13.85 8.04
CA VAL A 387 1.87 -15.26 7.70
C VAL A 387 1.49 -16.14 8.88
N LEU A 388 0.69 -17.17 8.60
CA LEU A 388 0.21 -18.13 9.59
C LEU A 388 1.21 -19.29 9.74
N ARG A 389 2.39 -19.01 10.31
CA ARG A 389 3.46 -20.01 10.48
C ARG A 389 3.01 -21.17 11.38
N PRO A 390 3.66 -22.33 11.31
CA PRO A 390 3.29 -23.49 12.13
C PRO A 390 3.43 -23.22 13.63
N THR A 391 4.41 -22.40 14.04
CA THR A 391 4.70 -22.13 15.46
C THR A 391 4.05 -20.85 16.00
N CYS A 392 3.77 -19.87 15.14
CA CYS A 392 3.25 -18.55 15.52
C CYS A 392 2.57 -17.86 14.33
N LYS A 393 1.87 -16.76 14.61
CA LYS A 393 1.44 -15.78 13.60
C LYS A 393 2.49 -14.68 13.53
N GLU A 394 3.04 -14.40 12.36
CA GLU A 394 3.99 -13.29 12.19
C GLU A 394 3.33 -12.18 11.38
N VAL A 395 3.14 -11.01 12.00
CA VAL A 395 2.71 -9.79 11.31
C VAL A 395 3.95 -9.18 10.65
N LEU A 396 4.26 -9.70 9.45
CA LEU A 396 5.49 -9.43 8.70
C LEU A 396 5.75 -7.94 8.52
N SER A 397 4.70 -7.19 8.16
CA SER A 397 4.77 -5.78 7.80
C SER A 397 4.64 -4.82 8.99
N ARG A 398 4.51 -5.32 10.22
CA ARG A 398 4.46 -4.47 11.42
C ARG A 398 5.75 -3.65 11.54
N GLY A 399 5.63 -2.41 12.00
CA GLY A 399 6.76 -1.55 12.37
C GLY A 399 6.41 -0.63 13.53
N ASP A 400 7.33 0.25 13.91
CA ASP A 400 7.14 1.17 15.04
C ASP A 400 6.04 2.22 14.81
N ASP A 401 5.60 2.38 13.56
CA ASP A 401 4.68 3.41 13.12
C ASP A 401 3.21 2.98 13.11
N TYR A 402 2.91 1.73 12.78
CA TYR A 402 1.57 1.16 12.90
C TYR A 402 1.56 -0.35 12.98
#